data_AF-A0A8H5VQC8-F1
#
_entry.id   AF-A0A8H5VQC8-F1
#
_cell.length_a   1.000
_cell.length_b   1.000
_cell.length_c   1.000
_cell.angle_alpha   90.00
_cell.angle_beta   90.00
_cell.angle_gamma   90.00
#
_symmetry.space_group_name_H-M   'P 1'
#
loop_
_entity.id
_entity.type
_entity.pdbx_description
1 polymer ?
#
loop_
_entity_poly.entity_id
_entity_poly.type
_entity_poly.pdbx_seq_one_letter_code
_entity_poly.pdbx_strand_id
1 'polypeptide(L)'
;MTSTDGLGVTHADSKVDPWDYQPDRNNERDVANWEIYKDPSLYDGCPVVISISGRTGEDEKTLKMTMVVDDLLKKAGHGLKK
;
A
#
# COMPACT_ATOMS: atom_id res chain seq x y z
N MET A 1 -17.41 12.11 -6.84
CA MET A 1 -16.07 12.30 -6.25
C MET A 1 -16.00 11.37 -5.06
N THR A 2 -15.26 10.27 -5.16
CA THR A 2 -15.09 9.31 -4.05
C THR A 2 -14.09 9.87 -3.05
N SER A 3 -14.37 9.73 -1.76
CA SER A 3 -13.41 10.05 -0.70
C SER A 3 -12.40 8.91 -0.58
N THR A 4 -11.11 9.20 -0.49
CA THR A 4 -10.04 8.21 -0.35
C THR A 4 -9.00 8.69 0.66
N ASP A 5 -8.77 7.88 1.68
CA ASP A 5 -7.69 8.08 2.67
C ASP A 5 -6.61 7.02 2.50
N GLY A 6 -5.34 7.42 2.61
CA GLY A 6 -4.19 6.50 2.64
C GLY A 6 -3.73 6.23 4.08
N LEU A 7 -3.62 4.95 4.46
CA LEU A 7 -3.16 4.51 5.77
C LEU A 7 -1.90 3.64 5.65
N GLY A 8 -0.82 4.05 6.30
CA GLY A 8 0.42 3.29 6.33
C GLY A 8 0.33 2.06 7.22
N VAL A 9 0.65 0.88 6.67
CA VAL A 9 0.41 -0.42 7.32
C VAL A 9 1.68 -1.15 7.72
N THR A 10 2.74 -1.03 6.92
CA THR A 10 4.03 -1.69 7.18
C THR A 10 5.13 -1.00 6.37
N HIS A 11 6.33 -1.55 6.39
CA HIS A 11 7.40 -1.25 5.43
C HIS A 11 7.66 -2.47 4.54
N ALA A 12 8.15 -2.24 3.33
CA ALA A 12 8.57 -3.31 2.43
C ALA A 12 9.77 -4.05 3.03
N ASP A 13 9.82 -5.37 2.82
CA ASP A 13 10.92 -6.23 3.25
C ASP A 13 11.32 -7.09 2.05
N SER A 14 12.52 -6.85 1.53
CA SER A 14 13.10 -7.55 0.38
C SER A 14 13.21 -9.06 0.53
N LYS A 15 13.13 -9.58 1.77
CA LYS A 15 13.12 -11.02 2.06
C LYS A 15 11.72 -11.63 1.99
N VAL A 16 10.68 -10.80 2.10
CA VAL A 16 9.26 -11.21 2.09
C VAL A 16 8.61 -10.89 0.75
N ASP A 17 9.04 -9.83 0.07
CA ASP A 17 8.56 -9.38 -1.24
C ASP A 17 9.62 -9.57 -2.35
N PRO A 18 10.02 -10.83 -2.66
CA PRO A 18 10.93 -11.09 -3.75
C PRO A 18 10.22 -10.96 -5.11
N TRP A 19 10.97 -10.60 -6.14
CA TRP A 19 10.46 -10.60 -7.51
C TRP A 19 10.15 -12.03 -7.99
N ASP A 20 8.85 -12.36 -8.10
CA ASP A 20 8.36 -13.64 -8.63
C ASP A 20 7.37 -13.49 -9.81
N TYR A 21 7.12 -12.25 -10.23
CA TYR A 21 6.12 -11.93 -11.24
C TYR A 21 6.70 -11.88 -12.66
N GLN A 22 5.89 -12.29 -13.65
CA GLN A 22 6.17 -12.05 -15.06
C GLN A 22 5.09 -11.14 -15.62
N PRO A 23 5.40 -9.86 -15.93
CA PRO A 23 4.40 -8.92 -16.39
C PRO A 23 3.86 -9.29 -17.75
N ASP A 24 2.54 -9.19 -17.89
CA ASP A 24 1.88 -9.27 -19.17
C ASP A 24 2.36 -8.12 -20.05
N ARG A 25 2.96 -8.43 -21.20
CA ARG A 25 3.71 -7.48 -22.03
C ARG A 25 2.83 -6.67 -22.98
N ASN A 26 1.57 -6.46 -22.61
CA ASN A 26 0.58 -5.77 -23.44
C ASN A 26 0.82 -4.25 -23.53
N ASN A 27 1.67 -3.69 -22.67
CA ASN A 27 1.96 -2.25 -22.60
C ASN A 27 3.40 -1.99 -22.15
N GLU A 28 4.16 -1.25 -22.95
CA GLU A 28 5.57 -0.92 -22.67
C GLU A 28 5.75 -0.15 -21.35
N ARG A 29 4.79 0.70 -20.98
CA ARG A 29 4.85 1.44 -19.70
C ARG A 29 4.69 0.54 -18.50
N ASP A 30 3.79 -0.43 -18.58
CA ASP A 30 3.58 -1.38 -17.49
C ASP A 30 4.82 -2.27 -17.35
N VAL A 31 5.37 -2.76 -18.47
CA VAL A 31 6.64 -3.49 -18.47
C VAL A 31 7.74 -2.67 -17.80
N ALA A 32 7.94 -1.41 -18.20
CA ALA A 32 8.95 -0.56 -17.59
C ALA A 32 8.75 -0.37 -16.07
N ASN A 33 7.50 -0.20 -15.61
CA ASN A 33 7.20 -0.11 -14.18
C ASN A 33 7.53 -1.40 -13.43
N TRP A 34 7.13 -2.54 -13.99
CA TRP A 34 7.36 -3.87 -13.42
C TRP A 34 8.85 -4.22 -13.37
N GLU A 35 9.61 -3.84 -14.38
CA GLU A 35 11.07 -4.06 -14.43
C GLU A 35 11.81 -3.38 -13.26
N ILE A 36 11.28 -2.28 -12.70
CA ILE A 36 11.89 -1.63 -11.53
C ILE A 36 11.79 -2.51 -10.28
N TYR A 37 10.70 -3.27 -10.14
CA TYR A 37 10.48 -4.19 -9.01
C TYR A 37 11.36 -5.45 -9.06
N LYS A 38 12.13 -5.67 -10.14
CA LYS A 38 13.09 -6.80 -10.23
C LYS A 38 14.21 -6.75 -9.20
N ASP A 39 14.51 -5.57 -8.68
CA ASP A 39 15.45 -5.38 -7.58
C ASP A 39 14.68 -5.01 -6.29
N PRO A 40 14.30 -6.00 -5.46
CA PRO A 40 13.61 -5.75 -4.20
C PRO A 40 14.39 -4.84 -3.23
N SER A 41 15.71 -4.73 -3.37
CA SER A 41 16.53 -3.89 -2.49
C SER A 41 16.27 -2.39 -2.68
N LEU A 42 15.75 -1.98 -3.84
CA LEU A 42 15.40 -0.59 -4.13
C LEU A 42 14.27 -0.06 -3.22
N TYR A 43 13.40 -0.94 -2.74
CA TYR A 43 12.22 -0.58 -1.95
C TYR A 43 12.27 -1.10 -0.51
N ASP A 44 13.36 -1.76 -0.12
CA ASP A 44 13.53 -2.29 1.24
C ASP A 44 13.37 -1.16 2.28
N GLY A 45 12.48 -1.35 3.25
CA GLY A 45 12.16 -0.35 4.26
C GLY A 45 11.27 0.80 3.78
N CYS A 46 10.82 0.86 2.51
CA CYS A 46 9.87 1.87 2.07
C CYS A 46 8.49 1.66 2.72
N PRO A 47 7.74 2.74 3.05
CA PRO A 47 6.42 2.62 3.64
C PRO A 47 5.41 2.02 2.65
N VAL A 48 4.62 1.06 3.12
CA VAL A 48 3.51 0.46 2.40
C VAL A 48 2.20 1.01 2.96
N VAL A 49 1.30 1.42 2.07
CA VAL A 49 0.05 2.11 2.40
C VAL A 49 -1.12 1.36 1.77
N ILE A 50 -2.23 1.25 2.48
CA ILE A 50 -3.52 0.85 1.92
C ILE A 50 -4.41 2.07 1.74
N SER A 51 -5.24 2.05 0.70
CA SER A 51 -6.24 3.10 0.46
C SER A 51 -7.61 2.61 0.89
N ILE A 52 -8.31 3.43 1.68
CA ILE A 52 -9.70 3.19 2.08
C ILE A 52 -10.56 4.19 1.34
N SER A 53 -11.47 3.69 0.51
CA SER A 53 -12.36 4.52 -0.30
C SER A 53 -13.82 4.35 0.11
N GLY A 54 -14.50 5.47 0.30
CA GLY A 54 -15.93 5.52 0.58
C GLY A 54 -16.76 5.97 -0.62
N ARG A 55 -18.08 5.86 -0.48
CA ARG A 55 -19.03 6.45 -1.44
C ARG A 55 -18.91 7.98 -1.42
N THR A 56 -19.33 8.63 -2.50
CA THR A 56 -19.38 10.11 -2.57
C THR A 56 -20.23 10.66 -1.41
N GLY A 57 -19.69 11.63 -0.67
CA GLY A 57 -20.38 12.29 0.45
C GLY A 57 -20.35 11.51 1.77
N GLU A 58 -19.58 10.42 1.86
CA GLU A 58 -19.44 9.58 3.05
C GLU A 58 -18.04 9.71 3.68
N ASP A 59 -17.43 10.89 3.59
CA ASP A 59 -16.08 11.20 4.07
C ASP A 59 -15.90 10.88 5.55
N GLU A 60 -16.88 11.22 6.41
CA GLU A 60 -16.83 10.91 7.85
C GLU A 60 -16.82 9.40 8.13
N LYS A 61 -17.58 8.60 7.35
CA LYS A 61 -17.58 7.14 7.48
C LYS A 61 -16.26 6.55 7.00
N THR A 62 -15.71 7.09 5.92
CA THR A 62 -14.40 6.71 5.38
C THR A 62 -13.32 6.95 6.43
N LEU A 63 -13.26 8.16 6.98
CA LEU A 63 -12.32 8.54 8.03
C LEU A 63 -12.47 7.66 9.28
N LYS A 64 -13.71 7.40 9.72
CA LYS A 64 -13.94 6.53 10.87
C LYS A 64 -13.43 5.12 10.64
N MET A 65 -13.58 4.58 9.42
CA MET A 65 -12.98 3.29 9.09
C MET A 65 -11.46 3.34 9.05
N THR A 66 -10.88 4.39 8.50
CA THR A 66 -9.42 4.61 8.54
C THR A 66 -8.89 4.57 9.98
N MET A 67 -9.56 5.25 10.91
CA MET A 67 -9.18 5.25 12.33
C MET A 67 -9.31 3.87 12.98
N VAL A 68 -10.35 3.10 12.64
CA VAL A 68 -10.53 1.74 13.16
C VAL A 68 -9.41 0.82 12.68
N VAL A 69 -9.06 0.88 11.40
CA VAL A 69 -7.98 0.06 10.83
C VAL A 69 -6.63 0.46 11.42
N ASP A 70 -6.36 1.75 11.58
CA ASP A 70 -5.13 2.26 12.21
C ASP A 70 -4.97 1.75 13.65
N ASP A 71 -6.04 1.81 14.46
CA ASP A 71 -6.02 1.30 15.84
C ASP A 71 -5.77 -0.22 15.89
N LEU A 72 -6.39 -0.99 14.99
CA LEU A 72 -6.16 -2.44 14.89
C LEU A 72 -4.71 -2.77 14.51
N LEU A 73 -4.13 -2.04 13.55
CA LEU A 73 -2.73 -2.23 13.14
C LEU A 73 -1.77 -1.94 14.30
N LYS A 74 -1.99 -0.83 15.00
CA LYS A 74 -1.18 -0.46 16.18
C LYS A 74 -1.26 -1.51 17.29
N LYS A 75 -2.45 -2.04 17.56
CA LYS A 75 -2.65 -3.12 18.56
C LYS A 75 -1.93 -4.41 18.16
N ALA A 76 -1.85 -4.71 16.88
CA ALA A 76 -1.11 -5.85 16.36
C ALA A 76 0.42 -5.63 16.29
N GLY A 77 0.92 -4.44 16.66
CA GLY A 77 2.35 -4.10 16.57
C GLY A 77 2.81 -3.70 15.16
N HIS A 78 1.87 -3.45 14.25
CA HIS A 78 2.10 -2.96 12.90
C HIS A 78 1.79 -1.45 12.78
N GLY A 79 1.83 -0.93 11.56
CA GLY A 79 1.64 0.49 11.26
C GLY A 79 2.95 1.25 11.15
N LEU A 80 2.90 2.41 10.49
CA LEU A 80 4.07 3.31 10.44
C LEU A 80 4.31 3.88 11.83
N LYS A 81 5.50 3.64 12.39
CA LYS A 81 5.93 4.29 13.62
C LYS A 81 6.18 5.77 13.30
N LYS A 82 5.67 6.66 14.14
CA LYS A 82 6.02 8.09 14.10
C LYS A 82 7.47 8.30 14.51
#